data_AF-A0A958GF89-F1
#
_entry.id   AF-A0A958GF89-F1
#
_cell.length_a   1.000
_cell.length_b   1.000
_cell.length_c   1.000
_cell.angle_alpha   90.00
_cell.angle_beta   90.00
_cell.angle_gamma   90.00
#
_symmetry.space_group_name_H-M   'P 1'
#
loop_
_entity.id
_entity.type
_entity.pdbx_description
1 polymer ?
#
loop_
_entity_poly.entity_id
_entity_poly.type
_entity_poly.pdbx_seq_one_letter_code
_entity_poly.pdbx_strand_id
1 'polypeptide(L)'
;MNKQRQVIYNLRNTVLTNEGIREEVYSFIDDLVEETVLSVCQDNIKPADWNIESLSERVSFLFNQSSILNDDIELDQQKIFDLIRDKAKSLYDERVIKLQDKLNALKSVLESEDLETDNSEGNPFQIETIERNTILETIDHFWNLHLKEMDYLREGIGLRGYGQQNPLHAYQKEGFLLFQQMIDNLRESVVRKLFYFDVQEKEELISQIEEEKARREQKSKQMELHHDSALDSNDDQRSAAPVDPDSAKKKLAEQRKARRKKRR
;
A
#
# COMPACT_ATOMS: atom_id res chain seq x y z
N MET A 1 16.54 15.84 6.89
CA MET A 1 15.16 16.08 6.41
C MET A 1 15.01 16.10 4.91
N ASN A 2 15.45 17.14 4.18
CA ASN A 2 15.23 17.18 2.71
C ASN A 2 15.84 15.97 1.98
N LYS A 3 17.05 15.56 2.37
CA LYS A 3 17.70 14.35 1.82
C LYS A 3 16.88 13.06 2.07
N GLN A 4 16.32 12.90 3.27
CA GLN A 4 15.48 11.74 3.62
C GLN A 4 14.22 11.69 2.76
N ARG A 5 13.55 12.84 2.57
CA ARG A 5 12.39 12.96 1.67
C ARG A 5 12.74 12.60 0.22
N GLN A 6 13.90 13.05 -0.27
CA GLN A 6 14.35 12.73 -1.62
C GLN A 6 14.51 11.21 -1.81
N VAL A 7 15.13 10.52 -0.85
CA VAL A 7 15.28 9.06 -0.91
C VAL A 7 13.92 8.36 -0.97
N ILE A 8 12.99 8.72 -0.08
CA ILE A 8 11.65 8.11 -0.02
C ILE A 8 10.83 8.41 -1.28
N TYR A 9 10.86 9.65 -1.78
CA TYR A 9 10.12 9.99 -2.99
C TYR A 9 10.71 9.37 -4.24
N ASN A 10 12.03 9.19 -4.31
CA ASN A 10 12.66 8.46 -5.39
C ASN A 10 12.22 6.99 -5.36
N LEU A 11 12.30 6.33 -4.20
CA LEU A 11 11.85 4.95 -4.04
C LEU A 11 10.37 4.79 -4.43
N ARG A 12 9.50 5.68 -3.93
CA ARG A 12 8.07 5.68 -4.26
C ARG A 12 7.82 5.87 -5.75
N ASN A 13 8.56 6.78 -6.40
CA ASN A 13 8.42 7.03 -7.83
C ASN A 13 8.86 5.82 -8.67
N THR A 14 9.97 5.16 -8.32
CA THR A 14 10.42 3.93 -8.98
C THR A 14 9.33 2.85 -8.96
N VAL A 15 8.69 2.67 -7.81
CA VAL A 15 7.61 1.69 -7.64
C VAL A 15 6.35 2.07 -8.43
N LEU A 16 6.06 3.38 -8.56
CA LEU A 16 4.89 3.88 -9.31
C LEU A 16 5.05 3.75 -10.82
N THR A 17 6.25 3.91 -11.37
CA THR A 17 6.49 3.81 -12.82
C THR A 17 6.49 2.37 -13.33
N ASN A 18 6.36 1.39 -12.44
CA ASN A 18 6.36 -0.05 -12.74
C ASN A 18 7.64 -0.56 -13.44
N GLU A 19 8.69 0.26 -13.45
CA GLU A 19 9.99 -0.10 -14.00
C GLU A 19 10.83 -0.61 -12.83
N GLY A 20 11.19 -1.90 -12.85
CA GLY A 20 12.17 -2.42 -11.90
C GLY A 20 11.64 -2.85 -10.53
N ILE A 21 10.33 -3.08 -10.36
CA ILE A 21 9.77 -3.47 -9.04
C ILE A 21 10.42 -4.75 -8.52
N ARG A 22 10.63 -5.74 -9.39
CA ARG A 22 11.22 -7.01 -9.01
C ARG A 22 12.69 -6.86 -8.64
N GLU A 23 13.41 -6.00 -9.35
CA GLU A 23 14.78 -5.62 -9.08
C GLU A 23 14.91 -4.92 -7.72
N GLU A 24 13.94 -4.08 -7.35
CA GLU A 24 13.89 -3.47 -6.02
C GLU A 24 13.66 -4.52 -4.93
N VAL A 25 12.74 -5.47 -5.15
CA VAL A 25 12.53 -6.60 -4.21
C VAL A 25 13.82 -7.42 -4.06
N TYR A 26 14.53 -7.70 -5.16
CA TYR A 26 15.81 -8.39 -5.11
C TYR A 26 16.88 -7.59 -4.35
N SER A 27 16.92 -6.27 -4.51
CA SER A 27 17.81 -5.41 -3.72
C SER A 27 17.49 -5.50 -2.23
N PHE A 28 16.21 -5.50 -1.86
CA PHE A 28 15.80 -5.65 -0.46
C PHE A 28 16.19 -7.02 0.11
N ILE A 29 16.08 -8.08 -0.70
CA ILE A 29 16.55 -9.41 -0.30
C ILE A 29 18.07 -9.38 -0.08
N ASP A 30 18.85 -8.83 -1.02
CA ASP A 30 20.31 -8.74 -0.91
C ASP A 30 20.73 -8.05 0.40
N ASP A 31 20.14 -6.88 0.64
CA ASP A 31 20.41 -6.07 1.82
C ASP A 31 20.07 -6.80 3.14
N LEU A 32 18.90 -7.45 3.20
CA LEU A 32 18.47 -8.18 4.40
C LEU A 32 19.33 -9.41 4.67
N VAL A 33 19.76 -10.11 3.61
CA VAL A 33 20.67 -11.25 3.74
C VAL A 33 22.03 -10.77 4.22
N GLU A 34 22.54 -9.66 3.66
CA GLU A 34 23.81 -9.07 4.09
C GLU A 34 23.77 -8.70 5.58
N GLU A 35 22.74 -7.96 6.01
CA GLU A 35 22.56 -7.57 7.41
C GLU A 35 22.44 -8.79 8.34
N THR A 36 21.65 -9.78 7.93
CA THR A 36 21.41 -11.00 8.70
C THR A 36 22.70 -11.82 8.85
N VAL A 37 23.44 -12.01 7.77
CA VAL A 37 24.72 -12.74 7.80
C VAL A 37 25.76 -11.98 8.62
N LEU A 38 25.92 -10.67 8.43
CA LEU A 38 26.88 -9.86 9.19
C LEU A 38 26.58 -9.84 10.69
N SER A 39 25.31 -9.93 11.09
CA SER A 39 24.92 -9.95 12.50
C SER A 39 25.45 -11.20 13.25
N VAL A 40 25.52 -12.34 12.55
CA VAL A 40 25.92 -13.64 13.12
C VAL A 40 27.38 -13.98 12.79
N CYS A 41 27.77 -13.83 11.53
CA CYS A 41 29.07 -14.20 10.99
C CYS A 41 30.02 -13.00 11.06
N GLN A 42 30.35 -12.55 12.26
CA GLN A 42 31.22 -11.38 12.45
C GLN A 42 32.70 -11.75 12.25
N ASP A 43 33.47 -10.88 11.59
CA ASP A 43 34.88 -11.10 11.25
C ASP A 43 35.79 -11.31 12.47
N ASN A 44 35.38 -10.80 13.64
CA ASN A 44 36.10 -10.94 14.91
C ASN A 44 35.80 -12.25 15.65
N ILE A 45 34.85 -13.06 15.17
CA ILE A 45 34.46 -14.35 15.75
C ILE A 45 34.93 -15.46 14.81
N LYS A 46 35.44 -16.57 15.35
CA LYS A 46 35.88 -17.70 14.53
C LYS A 46 34.65 -18.36 13.88
N PRO A 47 34.76 -18.85 12.63
CA PRO A 47 33.64 -19.48 11.95
C PRO A 47 33.01 -20.66 12.69
N ALA A 48 33.80 -21.41 13.47
CA ALA A 48 33.31 -22.51 14.30
C ALA A 48 32.43 -22.07 15.48
N ASP A 49 32.52 -20.80 15.89
CA ASP A 49 31.76 -20.21 16.99
C ASP A 49 30.54 -19.42 16.48
N TRP A 50 30.30 -19.38 15.16
CA TRP A 50 29.11 -18.72 14.60
C TRP A 50 27.84 -19.48 14.97
N ASN A 51 26.82 -18.73 15.39
CA ASN A 51 25.51 -19.30 15.74
C ASN A 51 24.66 -19.52 14.47
N ILE A 52 24.99 -20.56 13.71
CA ILE A 52 24.29 -20.93 12.47
C ILE A 52 22.82 -21.27 12.73
N GLU A 53 22.48 -21.76 13.93
CA GLU A 53 21.08 -22.02 14.31
C GLU A 53 20.27 -20.73 14.38
N SER A 54 20.80 -19.69 15.03
CA SER A 54 20.13 -18.39 15.06
C SER A 54 20.01 -17.76 13.66
N LEU A 55 21.01 -18.01 12.79
CA LEU A 55 20.96 -17.57 11.40
C LEU A 55 19.85 -18.30 10.63
N SER A 56 19.73 -19.62 10.79
CA SER A 56 18.70 -20.43 10.12
C SER A 56 17.29 -20.06 10.57
N GLU A 57 17.09 -19.83 11.88
CA GLU A 57 15.83 -19.33 12.43
C GLU A 57 15.46 -17.96 11.83
N ARG A 58 16.42 -17.04 11.79
CA ARG A 58 16.20 -15.68 11.25
C ARG A 58 15.87 -15.72 9.76
N VAL A 59 16.61 -16.50 8.98
CA VAL A 59 16.38 -16.70 7.53
C VAL A 59 15.00 -17.33 7.30
N SER A 60 14.63 -18.34 8.10
CA SER A 60 13.32 -18.99 8.03
C SER A 60 12.18 -18.02 8.32
N PHE A 61 12.36 -17.14 9.30
CA PHE A 61 11.39 -16.10 9.66
C PHE A 61 11.25 -15.00 8.58
N LEU A 62 12.33 -14.71 7.84
CA LEU A 62 12.29 -13.72 6.77
C LEU A 62 11.59 -14.26 5.52
N PHE A 63 11.94 -15.48 5.11
CA PHE A 63 11.53 -16.04 3.82
C PHE A 63 10.45 -17.12 3.91
N ASN A 64 9.92 -17.38 5.11
CA ASN A 64 8.91 -18.41 5.37
C ASN A 64 9.36 -19.81 4.87
N GLN A 65 10.65 -20.14 5.00
CA GLN A 65 11.21 -21.39 4.49
C GLN A 65 12.33 -21.92 5.40
N SER A 66 12.13 -23.13 5.93
CA SER A 66 13.04 -23.75 6.90
C SER A 66 14.31 -24.38 6.31
N SER A 67 14.37 -24.59 4.99
CA SER A 67 15.43 -25.38 4.33
C SER A 67 16.37 -24.55 3.46
N ILE A 68 16.63 -23.29 3.82
CA ILE A 68 17.56 -22.44 3.05
C ILE A 68 19.01 -22.82 3.36
N LEU A 69 19.32 -23.09 4.63
CA LEU A 69 20.63 -23.54 5.09
C LEU A 69 20.60 -25.06 5.26
N ASN A 70 21.51 -25.77 4.59
CA ASN A 70 21.69 -27.22 4.71
C ASN A 70 22.86 -27.53 5.64
N ASP A 71 22.99 -28.78 6.11
CA ASP A 71 24.03 -29.16 7.09
C ASP A 71 25.47 -29.09 6.53
N ASP A 72 25.67 -29.16 5.21
CA ASP A 72 26.98 -29.19 4.55
C ASP A 72 27.45 -27.79 4.07
N ILE A 73 27.34 -26.77 4.92
CA ILE A 73 27.80 -25.41 4.56
C ILE A 73 29.29 -25.24 4.86
N GLU A 74 30.04 -24.76 3.88
CA GLU A 74 31.38 -24.26 4.12
C GLU A 74 31.31 -22.97 4.95
N LEU A 75 31.97 -22.99 6.11
CA LEU A 75 31.98 -21.88 7.07
C LEU A 75 32.83 -20.70 6.58
N ASP A 76 32.28 -19.98 5.60
CA ASP A 76 32.81 -18.76 5.02
C ASP A 76 31.67 -17.75 4.86
N GLN A 77 31.88 -16.52 5.34
CA GLN A 77 30.84 -15.50 5.42
C GLN A 77 30.29 -15.15 4.02
N GLN A 78 31.16 -15.01 3.02
CA GLN A 78 30.76 -14.68 1.66
C GLN A 78 29.99 -15.83 1.02
N LYS A 79 30.43 -17.08 1.21
CA LYS A 79 29.71 -18.25 0.70
C LYS A 79 28.33 -18.41 1.34
N ILE A 80 28.22 -18.16 2.65
CA ILE A 80 26.93 -18.18 3.37
C ILE A 80 26.01 -17.11 2.80
N PHE A 81 26.51 -15.89 2.61
CA PHE A 81 25.76 -14.79 2.00
C PHE A 81 25.28 -15.17 0.59
N ASP A 82 26.17 -15.58 -0.30
CA ASP A 82 25.83 -15.94 -1.68
C ASP A 82 24.79 -17.08 -1.73
N LEU A 83 24.94 -18.10 -0.87
CA LEU A 83 24.02 -19.23 -0.80
C LEU A 83 22.61 -18.79 -0.36
N ILE A 84 22.50 -18.03 0.74
CA ILE A 84 21.19 -17.56 1.24
C ILE A 84 20.55 -16.63 0.20
N ARG A 85 21.33 -15.70 -0.35
CA ARG A 85 20.87 -14.72 -1.34
C ARG A 85 20.29 -15.40 -2.57
N ASP A 86 21.06 -16.29 -3.19
CA ASP A 86 20.68 -16.94 -4.44
C ASP A 86 19.48 -17.87 -4.21
N LYS A 87 19.46 -18.56 -3.07
CA LYS A 87 18.33 -19.42 -2.71
C LYS A 87 17.07 -18.62 -2.43
N ALA A 88 17.16 -17.50 -1.71
CA ALA A 88 16.03 -16.62 -1.42
C ALA A 88 15.42 -16.04 -2.70
N LYS A 89 16.25 -15.55 -3.64
CA LYS A 89 15.76 -15.06 -4.95
C LYS A 89 15.09 -16.17 -5.76
N SER A 90 15.71 -17.35 -5.85
CA SER A 90 15.11 -18.50 -6.54
C SER A 90 13.76 -18.92 -5.92
N LEU A 91 13.65 -18.91 -4.59
CA LEU A 91 12.38 -19.21 -3.89
C LEU A 91 11.33 -18.14 -4.18
N TYR A 92 11.74 -16.87 -4.27
CA TYR A 92 10.85 -15.78 -4.63
C TYR A 92 10.31 -15.97 -6.05
N ASP A 93 11.16 -16.30 -7.02
CA ASP A 93 10.74 -16.53 -8.42
C ASP A 93 9.73 -17.69 -8.53
N GLU A 94 10.00 -18.81 -7.85
CA GLU A 94 9.07 -19.93 -7.79
C GLU A 94 7.72 -19.52 -7.17
N ARG A 95 7.76 -18.67 -6.14
CA ARG A 95 6.57 -18.16 -5.47
C ARG A 95 5.76 -17.25 -6.39
N VAL A 96 6.42 -16.33 -7.09
CA VAL A 96 5.77 -15.43 -8.06
C VAL A 96 5.00 -16.24 -9.10
N ILE A 97 5.62 -17.28 -9.66
CA ILE A 97 4.95 -18.17 -10.64
C ILE A 97 3.72 -18.85 -10.02
N LYS A 98 3.89 -19.48 -8.84
CA LYS A 98 2.79 -20.18 -8.15
C LYS A 98 1.63 -19.25 -7.79
N LEU A 99 1.93 -18.05 -7.31
CA LEU A 99 0.90 -17.06 -6.97
C LEU A 99 0.22 -16.53 -8.23
N GLN A 100 0.97 -16.27 -9.31
CA GLN A 100 0.37 -15.84 -10.58
C GLN A 100 -0.58 -16.91 -11.15
N ASP A 101 -0.22 -18.19 -11.04
CA ASP A 101 -1.11 -19.30 -11.42
C ASP A 101 -2.39 -19.33 -10.57
N LYS A 102 -2.28 -19.14 -9.25
CA LYS A 102 -3.44 -19.01 -8.35
C LYS A 102 -4.33 -17.82 -8.72
N LEU A 103 -3.73 -16.66 -9.02
CA LEU A 103 -4.45 -15.45 -9.43
C LEU A 103 -5.16 -15.64 -10.77
N ASN A 104 -4.51 -16.27 -11.74
CA ASN A 104 -5.10 -16.60 -13.04
C ASN A 104 -6.29 -17.58 -12.88
N ALA A 105 -6.14 -18.60 -12.03
CA ALA A 105 -7.23 -19.53 -11.72
C ALA A 105 -8.42 -18.83 -11.07
N LEU A 106 -8.17 -17.91 -10.13
CA LEU A 106 -9.19 -17.09 -9.50
C LEU A 106 -9.87 -16.15 -10.50
N LYS A 107 -9.08 -15.49 -11.34
CA LYS A 107 -9.56 -14.60 -12.40
C LYS A 107 -10.54 -15.34 -13.34
N SER A 108 -10.20 -16.57 -13.76
CA SER A 108 -11.07 -17.38 -14.63
C SER A 108 -12.42 -17.76 -14.02
N VAL A 109 -12.53 -17.83 -12.68
CA VAL A 109 -13.80 -18.07 -11.97
C VAL A 109 -14.63 -16.79 -11.91
N LEU A 110 -13.99 -15.63 -11.77
CA LEU A 110 -14.65 -14.33 -11.67
C LEU A 110 -15.08 -13.77 -13.04
N GLU A 111 -14.39 -14.16 -14.13
CA GLU A 111 -14.63 -13.71 -15.51
C GLU A 111 -15.86 -14.35 -16.20
N SER A 112 -16.75 -15.04 -15.47
CA SER A 112 -18.03 -15.50 -16.06
C SER A 112 -19.03 -14.39 -16.37
N GLU A 113 -18.77 -13.13 -16.01
CA GLU A 113 -19.68 -12.00 -16.27
C GLU A 113 -18.93 -10.66 -16.47
N ASP A 114 -18.91 -10.20 -17.73
CA ASP A 114 -18.97 -8.79 -18.18
C ASP A 114 -18.07 -7.73 -17.52
N LEU A 115 -16.76 -7.96 -17.44
CA LEU A 115 -15.81 -6.86 -17.26
C LEU A 115 -14.72 -6.96 -18.32
N GLU A 116 -14.83 -6.11 -19.35
CA GLU A 116 -13.71 -5.72 -20.21
C GLU A 116 -12.61 -5.18 -19.30
N THR A 117 -11.75 -6.09 -18.82
CA THR A 117 -10.56 -5.73 -18.06
C THR A 117 -9.57 -5.28 -19.11
N ASP A 118 -9.76 -4.06 -19.58
CA ASP A 118 -8.83 -3.35 -20.42
C ASP A 118 -7.44 -3.49 -19.80
N ASN A 119 -6.40 -3.58 -20.62
CA ASN A 119 -5.00 -3.76 -20.23
C ASN A 119 -4.42 -2.53 -19.48
N SER A 120 -5.27 -1.85 -18.72
CA SER A 120 -4.99 -0.67 -17.94
C SER A 120 -4.20 -1.03 -16.68
N GLU A 121 -3.23 -0.18 -16.40
CA GLU A 121 -2.40 -0.16 -15.21
C GLU A 121 -3.30 -0.28 -13.96
N GLY A 122 -3.30 -1.45 -13.32
CA GLY A 122 -4.16 -1.70 -12.15
C GLY A 122 -4.93 -3.02 -12.14
N ASN A 123 -4.65 -3.96 -13.05
CA ASN A 123 -5.21 -5.30 -12.95
C ASN A 123 -4.81 -5.95 -11.59
N PRO A 124 -5.77 -6.27 -10.71
CA PRO A 124 -5.48 -6.81 -9.37
C PRO A 124 -5.00 -8.27 -9.40
N PHE A 125 -5.11 -8.95 -10.55
CA PHE A 125 -4.69 -10.34 -10.74
C PHE A 125 -3.25 -10.49 -11.26
N GLN A 126 -2.46 -9.42 -11.22
CA GLN A 126 -1.04 -9.44 -11.59
C GLN A 126 -0.18 -9.35 -10.33
N ILE A 127 0.88 -10.17 -10.27
CA ILE A 127 1.83 -10.13 -9.14
C ILE A 127 2.51 -8.78 -9.01
N GLU A 128 2.83 -8.11 -10.11
CA GLU A 128 3.45 -6.79 -10.11
C GLU A 128 2.57 -5.75 -9.39
N THR A 129 1.24 -5.87 -9.51
CA THR A 129 0.29 -5.01 -8.79
C THR A 129 0.33 -5.29 -7.29
N ILE A 130 0.45 -6.56 -6.88
CA ILE A 130 0.55 -6.95 -5.48
C ILE A 130 1.87 -6.48 -4.88
N GLU A 131 2.99 -6.69 -5.58
CA GLU A 131 4.32 -6.17 -5.21
C GLU A 131 4.26 -4.65 -5.02
N ARG A 132 3.74 -3.93 -6.03
CA ARG A 132 3.59 -2.47 -6.00
C ARG A 132 2.77 -1.99 -4.80
N ASN A 133 1.58 -2.55 -4.62
CA ASN A 133 0.68 -2.14 -3.55
C ASN A 133 1.30 -2.41 -2.18
N THR A 134 1.92 -3.58 -2.01
CA THR A 134 2.59 -3.97 -0.76
C THR A 134 3.73 -3.02 -0.43
N ILE A 135 4.57 -2.66 -1.41
CA ILE A 135 5.69 -1.74 -1.23
C ILE A 135 5.18 -0.33 -0.90
N LEU A 136 4.23 0.20 -1.68
CA LEU A 136 3.71 1.55 -1.47
C LEU A 136 3.03 1.71 -0.10
N GLU A 137 2.19 0.76 0.29
CA GLU A 137 1.53 0.77 1.59
C GLU A 137 2.56 0.75 2.73
N THR A 138 3.62 -0.06 2.57
CA THR A 138 4.67 -0.20 3.57
C THR A 138 5.55 1.07 3.66
N ILE A 139 5.91 1.68 2.51
CA ILE A 139 6.60 2.98 2.47
C ILE A 139 5.79 4.04 3.22
N ASP A 140 4.51 4.19 2.87
CA ASP A 140 3.67 5.24 3.44
C ASP A 140 3.48 5.05 4.96
N HIS A 141 3.37 3.79 5.42
CA HIS A 141 3.28 3.45 6.85
C HIS A 141 4.55 3.87 7.62
N PHE A 142 5.72 3.40 7.21
CA PHE A 142 6.97 3.68 7.91
C PHE A 142 7.39 5.15 7.81
N TRP A 143 7.14 5.79 6.66
CA TRP A 143 7.42 7.22 6.51
C TRP A 143 6.56 8.07 7.44
N ASN A 144 5.29 7.74 7.62
CA ASN A 144 4.42 8.43 8.59
C ASN A 144 4.94 8.28 10.02
N LEU A 145 5.36 7.07 10.40
CA LEU A 145 5.92 6.80 11.72
C LEU A 145 7.21 7.59 11.95
N HIS A 146 8.14 7.56 10.98
CA HIS A 146 9.40 8.32 11.05
C HIS A 146 9.17 9.83 11.16
N LEU A 147 8.18 10.39 10.45
CA LEU A 147 7.85 11.82 10.60
C LEU A 147 7.45 12.15 12.05
N LYS A 148 6.67 11.29 12.70
CA LYS A 148 6.32 11.46 14.12
C LYS A 148 7.54 11.33 15.02
N GLU A 149 8.39 10.34 14.80
CA GLU A 149 9.64 10.16 15.56
C GLU A 149 10.56 11.37 15.45
N MET A 150 10.66 11.95 14.25
CA MET A 150 11.46 13.14 14.01
C MET A 150 10.88 14.41 14.62
N ASP A 151 9.55 14.51 14.74
CA ASP A 151 8.89 15.58 15.48
C ASP A 151 9.19 15.45 16.98
N TYR A 152 9.08 14.24 17.56
CA TYR A 152 9.47 13.99 18.95
C TYR A 152 10.95 14.28 19.22
N LEU A 153 11.83 13.84 18.31
CA LEU A 153 13.26 14.12 18.42
C LEU A 153 13.52 15.63 18.41
N ARG A 154 12.82 16.39 17.57
CA ARG A 154 12.94 17.85 17.49
C ARG A 154 12.49 18.54 18.78
N GLU A 155 11.41 18.06 19.40
CA GLU A 155 10.93 18.60 20.68
C GLU A 155 11.92 18.31 21.83
N GLY A 156 12.51 17.11 21.84
CA GLY A 156 13.46 16.68 22.89
C GLY A 156 14.89 17.24 22.74
N ILE A 157 15.31 17.63 21.54
CA ILE A 157 16.72 18.01 21.28
C ILE A 157 17.18 19.25 22.05
N GLY A 158 16.25 20.13 22.43
CA GLY A 158 16.55 21.34 23.20
C GLY A 158 17.24 21.03 24.54
N LEU A 159 16.96 19.86 25.13
CA LEU A 159 17.58 19.42 26.38
C LEU A 159 19.07 19.06 26.22
N ARG A 160 19.52 18.73 25.01
CA ARG A 160 20.94 18.39 24.76
C ARG A 160 21.86 19.61 24.81
N GLY A 161 21.33 20.81 24.64
CA GLY A 161 22.07 22.06 24.82
C GLY A 161 22.62 22.23 26.24
N TYR A 162 21.96 21.65 27.25
CA TYR A 162 22.45 21.64 28.63
C TYR A 162 23.69 20.77 28.83
N GLY A 163 23.89 19.76 27.97
CA GLY A 163 25.05 18.88 27.99
C GLY A 163 26.27 19.41 27.22
N GLN A 164 26.29 20.69 26.85
CA GLN A 164 27.33 21.31 26.00
C GLN A 164 27.49 20.66 24.62
N GLN A 165 26.53 19.81 24.20
CA GLN A 165 26.49 19.25 22.86
C GLN A 165 25.74 20.20 21.92
N ASN A 166 26.21 20.32 20.68
CA ASN A 166 25.52 21.11 19.67
C ASN A 166 24.19 20.42 19.28
N PRO A 167 23.02 21.01 19.58
CA PRO A 167 21.72 20.36 19.35
C PRO A 167 21.48 20.03 17.88
N LEU A 168 21.96 20.88 16.96
CA LEU A 168 21.79 20.65 15.53
C LEU A 168 22.55 19.39 15.07
N HIS A 169 23.77 19.20 15.56
CA HIS A 169 24.58 18.04 15.20
C HIS A 169 23.99 16.75 15.80
N ALA A 170 23.53 16.81 17.06
CA ALA A 170 22.86 15.68 17.70
C ALA A 170 21.57 15.29 16.94
N TYR A 171 20.74 16.27 16.56
CA TYR A 171 19.54 16.04 15.75
C TYR A 171 19.85 15.37 14.41
N GLN A 172 20.91 15.80 13.72
CA GLN A 172 21.33 15.20 12.45
C GLN A 172 21.80 13.76 12.63
N LYS A 173 22.59 13.48 13.67
CA LYS A 173 23.11 12.14 13.95
C LYS A 173 22.00 11.18 14.34
N GLU A 174 21.17 11.54 15.31
CA GLU A 174 20.06 10.69 15.75
C GLU A 174 19.00 10.53 14.66
N GLY A 175 18.66 11.62 13.97
CA GLY A 175 17.71 11.57 12.87
C GLY A 175 18.19 10.72 11.68
N PHE A 176 19.50 10.57 11.51
CA PHE A 176 20.08 9.64 10.54
C PHE A 176 19.93 8.19 11.00
N LEU A 177 20.22 7.90 12.28
CA LEU A 177 20.06 6.54 12.84
C LEU A 177 18.59 6.08 12.78
N LEU A 178 17.64 6.94 13.16
CA LEU A 178 16.21 6.64 13.05
C LEU A 178 15.80 6.37 11.60
N PHE A 179 16.34 7.15 10.65
CA PHE A 179 16.06 6.94 9.24
C PHE A 179 16.62 5.62 8.71
N GLN A 180 17.84 5.24 9.11
CA GLN A 180 18.42 3.93 8.74
C GLN A 180 17.54 2.80 9.26
N GLN A 181 17.21 2.83 10.56
CA GLN A 181 16.33 1.83 11.18
C GLN A 181 14.95 1.76 10.50
N MET A 182 14.39 2.89 10.11
CA MET A 182 13.13 2.93 9.35
C MET A 182 13.28 2.22 7.99
N ILE A 183 14.37 2.46 7.25
CA ILE A 183 14.62 1.80 5.97
C ILE A 183 14.83 0.29 6.16
N ASP A 184 15.58 -0.12 7.18
CA ASP A 184 15.81 -1.54 7.50
C ASP A 184 14.49 -2.26 7.79
N ASN A 185 13.66 -1.68 8.66
CA ASN A 185 12.33 -2.20 8.98
C ASN A 185 11.38 -2.22 7.77
N LEU A 186 11.48 -1.23 6.89
CA LEU A 186 10.70 -1.16 5.66
C LEU A 186 11.08 -2.32 4.73
N ARG A 187 12.37 -2.53 4.47
CA ARG A 187 12.86 -3.63 3.62
C ARG A 187 12.41 -4.98 4.18
N GLU A 188 12.60 -5.21 5.47
CA GLU A 188 12.16 -6.43 6.14
C GLU A 188 10.64 -6.64 5.99
N SER A 189 9.86 -5.61 6.27
CA SER A 189 8.40 -5.69 6.21
C SER A 189 7.90 -5.99 4.80
N VAL A 190 8.48 -5.37 3.77
CA VAL A 190 8.15 -5.66 2.37
C VAL A 190 8.46 -7.12 2.05
N VAL A 191 9.70 -7.57 2.26
CA VAL A 191 10.12 -8.93 1.92
C VAL A 191 9.27 -9.95 2.67
N ARG A 192 9.10 -9.79 3.99
CA ARG A 192 8.24 -10.68 4.78
C ARG A 192 6.81 -10.70 4.27
N LYS A 193 6.18 -9.54 4.04
CA LYS A 193 4.81 -9.52 3.51
C LYS A 193 4.71 -10.30 2.21
N LEU A 194 5.64 -10.12 1.27
CA LEU A 194 5.61 -10.83 -0.02
C LEU A 194 5.84 -12.34 0.12
N PHE A 195 6.76 -12.77 0.98
CA PHE A 195 7.03 -14.20 1.23
C PHE A 195 5.93 -14.90 2.03
N TYR A 196 5.18 -14.17 2.85
CA TYR A 196 4.06 -14.70 3.62
C TYR A 196 2.70 -14.51 2.91
N PHE A 197 2.62 -13.66 1.90
CA PHE A 197 1.38 -13.36 1.17
C PHE A 197 0.84 -14.58 0.45
N ASP A 198 -0.19 -15.24 0.98
CA ASP A 198 -0.90 -16.27 0.23
C ASP A 198 -2.21 -15.71 -0.30
N VAL A 199 -2.60 -16.18 -1.49
CA VAL A 199 -3.98 -15.98 -1.96
C VAL A 199 -4.84 -16.86 -1.07
N GLN A 200 -5.62 -16.24 -0.17
CA GLN A 200 -6.59 -16.92 0.69
C GLN A 200 -7.36 -17.97 -0.12
N GLU A 201 -7.63 -19.12 0.49
CA GLU A 201 -8.39 -20.19 -0.16
C GLU A 201 -9.70 -19.63 -0.73
N LYS A 202 -10.01 -20.06 -1.96
CA LYS A 202 -11.09 -19.59 -2.83
C LYS A 202 -12.36 -19.12 -2.11
N GLU A 203 -12.78 -19.78 -1.04
CA GLU A 203 -14.05 -19.52 -0.35
C GLU A 203 -14.13 -18.16 0.36
N GLU A 204 -13.11 -17.70 1.08
CA GLU A 204 -13.21 -16.43 1.81
C GLU A 204 -13.20 -15.22 0.86
N LEU A 205 -12.36 -15.26 -0.17
CA LEU A 205 -12.25 -14.16 -1.13
C LEU A 205 -13.49 -14.08 -2.03
N ILE A 206 -14.02 -15.23 -2.47
CA ILE A 206 -15.29 -15.30 -3.21
C ILE A 206 -16.42 -14.80 -2.32
N SER A 207 -16.51 -15.24 -1.06
CA SER A 207 -17.54 -14.80 -0.12
C SER A 207 -17.49 -13.30 0.14
N GLN A 208 -16.30 -12.70 0.32
CA GLN A 208 -16.16 -11.27 0.51
C GLN A 208 -16.52 -10.47 -0.74
N ILE A 209 -16.13 -10.95 -1.93
CA ILE A 209 -16.50 -10.32 -3.21
C ILE A 209 -18.01 -10.44 -3.47
N GLU A 210 -18.61 -11.59 -3.20
CA GLU A 210 -20.06 -11.81 -3.30
C GLU A 210 -20.84 -10.94 -2.31
N GLU A 211 -20.39 -10.82 -1.07
CA GLU A 211 -20.98 -9.93 -0.07
C GLU A 211 -20.88 -8.46 -0.49
N GLU A 212 -19.74 -8.03 -1.02
CA GLU A 212 -19.56 -6.67 -1.49
C GLU A 212 -20.42 -6.36 -2.73
N LYS A 213 -20.53 -7.31 -3.66
CA LYS A 213 -21.44 -7.25 -4.82
C LYS A 213 -22.90 -7.17 -4.38
N ALA A 214 -23.34 -8.06 -3.47
CA ALA A 214 -24.69 -8.06 -2.93
C ALA A 214 -25.02 -6.72 -2.25
N ARG A 215 -24.06 -6.14 -1.51
CA ARG A 215 -24.20 -4.83 -0.88
C ARG A 215 -24.31 -3.69 -1.90
N ARG A 216 -23.53 -3.75 -2.99
CA ARG A 216 -23.59 -2.76 -4.09
C ARG A 216 -24.91 -2.86 -4.85
N GLU A 217 -25.38 -4.07 -5.15
CA GLU A 217 -26.69 -4.29 -5.78
C GLU A 217 -27.84 -3.82 -4.90
N GLN A 218 -27.82 -4.13 -3.60
CA GLN A 218 -28.84 -3.65 -2.66
C GLN A 218 -28.87 -2.12 -2.62
N LYS A 219 -27.70 -1.47 -2.58
CA LYS A 219 -27.61 0.00 -2.66
C LYS A 219 -28.11 0.53 -4.00
N SER A 220 -27.80 -0.13 -5.12
CA SER A 220 -28.27 0.26 -6.45
C SER A 220 -29.79 0.17 -6.55
N LYS A 221 -30.38 -0.96 -6.15
CA LYS A 221 -31.83 -1.18 -6.11
C LYS A 221 -32.53 -0.18 -5.19
N GLN A 222 -31.93 0.15 -4.06
CA GLN A 222 -32.46 1.16 -3.14
C GLN A 222 -32.41 2.57 -3.74
N MET A 223 -31.33 2.93 -4.46
CA MET A 223 -31.23 4.21 -5.18
C MET A 223 -32.19 4.30 -6.37
N GLU A 224 -32.40 3.21 -7.11
CA GLU A 224 -33.40 3.13 -8.20
C GLU A 224 -34.82 3.29 -7.67
N LEU A 225 -35.18 2.61 -6.58
CA LEU A 225 -36.48 2.78 -5.91
C LEU A 225 -36.72 4.23 -5.43
N HIS A 226 -35.67 4.90 -4.96
CA HIS A 226 -35.75 6.32 -4.60
C HIS A 226 -35.85 7.25 -5.81
N HIS A 227 -35.28 6.87 -6.95
CA HIS A 227 -35.38 7.64 -8.21
C HIS A 227 -36.77 7.49 -8.85
N ASP A 228 -37.31 6.28 -8.88
CA ASP A 228 -38.62 5.98 -9.47
C ASP A 228 -39.77 6.59 -8.66
N SER A 229 -39.68 6.55 -7.32
CA SER A 229 -40.61 7.24 -6.42
C SER A 229 -40.61 8.76 -6.59
N ALA A 230 -39.47 9.37 -6.98
CA ALA A 230 -39.36 10.79 -7.24
C ALA A 230 -39.92 11.21 -8.61
N LEU A 231 -39.99 10.27 -9.57
CA LEU A 231 -40.60 10.48 -10.89
C LEU A 231 -42.12 10.28 -10.84
N ASP A 232 -42.62 9.31 -10.08
CA ASP A 232 -44.05 9.05 -9.87
C ASP A 232 -44.74 10.19 -9.09
N SER A 233 -44.01 10.84 -8.18
CA SER A 233 -44.50 12.01 -7.42
C SER A 233 -44.67 13.28 -8.26
N ASN A 234 -44.16 13.31 -9.49
CA ASN A 234 -44.21 14.49 -10.38
C ASN A 234 -45.25 14.38 -11.51
N ASP A 235 -45.84 13.20 -11.76
CA ASP A 235 -46.83 13.03 -12.83
C ASP A 235 -48.27 13.35 -12.36
N ASP A 236 -48.52 13.34 -11.04
CA ASP A 236 -49.83 13.65 -10.45
C ASP A 236 -50.18 15.16 -10.39
N GLN A 237 -49.29 16.05 -10.87
CA GLN A 237 -49.57 17.51 -10.92
C GLN A 237 -49.78 18.09 -12.33
N ARG A 238 -49.86 17.26 -13.39
CA ARG A 238 -50.20 17.73 -14.75
C ARG A 238 -51.65 17.42 -15.15
N SER A 239 -52.61 17.73 -14.29
CA SER A 239 -54.02 17.82 -14.66
C SER A 239 -54.71 19.06 -14.07
N ALA A 240 -54.21 20.26 -14.39
CA ALA A 240 -54.91 21.51 -14.14
C ALA A 240 -55.17 22.25 -15.45
N ALA A 241 -56.46 22.56 -15.68
CA ALA A 241 -57.06 23.19 -16.85
C ALA A 241 -56.34 24.45 -17.38
N PRO A 242 -56.47 24.78 -18.68
CA PRO A 242 -55.78 25.92 -19.28
C PRO A 242 -56.32 27.24 -18.73
N VAL A 243 -55.46 28.00 -18.04
CA VAL A 243 -55.78 29.35 -17.58
C VAL A 243 -55.46 30.36 -18.70
N ASP A 244 -56.50 31.06 -19.14
CA ASP A 244 -56.50 32.10 -20.16
C ASP A 244 -55.38 33.16 -19.93
N PRO A 245 -54.44 33.34 -20.89
CA PRO A 245 -53.26 34.19 -20.74
C PRO A 245 -53.55 35.70 -20.64
N ASP A 246 -54.78 36.16 -20.88
CA ASP A 246 -55.12 37.59 -20.83
C ASP A 246 -55.53 38.12 -19.46
N SER A 247 -55.85 37.25 -18.49
CA SER A 247 -56.19 37.68 -17.12
C SER A 247 -54.96 38.05 -16.28
N ALA A 248 -53.80 37.45 -16.57
CA ALA A 248 -52.55 37.63 -15.82
C ALA A 248 -51.86 38.98 -16.14
N LYS A 249 -51.99 39.48 -17.38
CA LYS A 249 -51.37 40.75 -17.80
C LYS A 249 -52.06 41.99 -17.20
N LYS A 250 -53.38 41.93 -16.96
CA LYS A 250 -54.12 43.03 -16.31
C LYS A 250 -53.77 43.20 -14.82
N LYS A 251 -53.64 42.10 -14.07
CA LYS A 251 -53.28 42.17 -12.63
C LYS A 251 -51.85 42.65 -12.38
N LEU A 252 -50.89 42.33 -13.27
CA LEU A 252 -49.50 42.77 -13.12
C LEU A 252 -49.31 44.27 -13.44
N ALA A 253 -50.15 44.82 -14.34
CA ALA A 253 -50.11 46.23 -14.71
C ALA A 253 -50.69 47.16 -13.62
N GLU A 254 -51.72 46.73 -12.89
CA GLU A 254 -52.28 47.48 -11.76
C GLU A 254 -51.35 47.48 -10.54
N GLN A 255 -50.69 46.36 -10.23
CA GLN A 255 -49.74 46.28 -9.12
C GLN A 255 -48.47 47.13 -9.36
N ARG A 256 -48.03 47.27 -10.62
CA ARG A 256 -46.90 48.14 -10.99
C ARG A 256 -47.25 49.63 -10.91
N LYS A 257 -48.50 50.03 -11.20
CA LYS A 257 -48.98 51.41 -11.00
C LYS A 257 -49.15 51.77 -9.51
N ALA A 258 -49.60 50.82 -8.68
CA ALA A 258 -49.71 51.03 -7.23
C ALA A 258 -48.35 51.20 -6.53
N ARG A 259 -47.32 50.45 -6.95
CA ARG A 259 -45.95 50.56 -6.38
C ARG A 259 -45.21 51.86 -6.76
N ARG A 260 -45.54 52.48 -7.91
CA ARG A 260 -44.94 53.77 -8.32
C ARG A 260 -45.55 54.99 -7.62
N LYS A 261 -46.75 54.88 -7.04
CA LYS A 261 -47.41 55.97 -6.30
C LYS A 261 -47.03 56.03 -4.80
N LYS A 262 -46.32 55.01 -4.29
CA LYS A 262 -45.83 54.91 -2.90
C LYS A 262 -44.35 55.31 -2.73
N ARG A 263 -43.69 55.77 -3.79
CA ARG A 263 -42.25 56.11 -3.83
C ARG A 263 -41.99 57.55 -4.32
N ARG A 264 -43.00 58.41 -4.24
CA ARG A 264 -42.92 59.88 -4.38
C ARG A 264 -43.66 60.51 -3.22
#